data_AF-A0A2P4QRQ1-F1
#
_entry.id   AF-A0A2P4QRQ1-F1
#
_cell.length_a   1.000
_cell.length_b   1.000
_cell.length_c   1.000
_cell.angle_alpha   90.00
_cell.angle_beta   90.00
_cell.angle_gamma   90.00
#
_symmetry.space_group_name_H-M   'P 1'
#
loop_
_entity.id
_entity.type
_entity.pdbx_description
1 polymer ?
#
loop_
_entity_poly.entity_id
_entity_poly.type
_entity_poly.pdbx_seq_one_letter_code
_entity_poly.pdbx_strand_id
1 'polypeptide(L)' 'MLRFFTGSTRLPIGGWTKLKPELAVIEDLGAYPIGRTCFNKLSIPRNNSLQELEEKLKLVISNSEIAERIDRE' A
#
# COMPACT_ATOMS: atom_id res chain seq x y z
N MET A 1 -6.66 2.45 -0.15
CA MET A 1 -5.35 2.55 0.55
C MET A 1 -5.17 1.58 1.73
N LEU A 2 -6.02 1.56 2.76
CA LEU A 2 -5.81 0.67 3.93
C LEU A 2 -5.69 -0.81 3.52
N ARG A 3 -6.58 -1.28 2.65
CA ARG A 3 -6.57 -2.66 2.12
C ARG A 3 -5.29 -3.03 1.38
N PHE A 4 -4.66 -2.07 0.71
CA PHE A 4 -3.47 -2.30 -0.11
C PHE A 4 -2.31 -2.94 0.67
N PHE A 5 -2.09 -2.51 1.91
CA PHE A 5 -1.00 -3.02 2.73
C PHE A 5 -1.48 -3.81 3.96
N THR A 6 -2.79 -3.92 4.21
CA THR A 6 -3.35 -4.68 5.36
C THR A 6 -4.31 -5.81 4.96
N GLY A 7 -4.71 -5.88 3.69
CA GLY A 7 -5.74 -6.82 3.20
C GLY A 7 -7.16 -6.51 3.68
N SER A 8 -7.36 -5.47 4.49
CA SER A 8 -8.66 -5.13 5.10
C SER A 8 -9.08 -3.70 4.81
N THR A 9 -10.38 -3.47 4.65
CA THR A 9 -10.98 -2.12 4.63
C THR A 9 -11.27 -1.58 6.03
N ARG A 10 -11.05 -2.38 7.08
CA ARG A 10 -11.35 -2.04 8.48
C ARG A 10 -10.14 -2.25 9.38
N LEU A 11 -10.03 -1.40 10.40
CA LEU A 11 -9.06 -1.57 11.47
C LEU A 11 -9.48 -2.71 12.41
N PRO A 12 -8.51 -3.40 13.05
CA PRO A 12 -8.80 -4.35 14.10
C PRO A 12 -9.43 -3.66 15.32
N ILE A 13 -10.06 -4.46 16.18
CA ILE A 13 -10.49 -4.00 17.51
C ILE A 13 -9.23 -3.57 18.27
N GLY A 14 -9.20 -2.31 18.72
CA GLY A 14 -8.00 -1.66 19.26
C GLY A 14 -7.25 -0.75 18.28
N GLY A 15 -7.75 -0.57 17.04
CA GLY A 15 -7.30 0.48 16.12
C GLY A 15 -5.86 0.32 15.62
N TRP A 16 -5.21 1.46 15.36
CA TRP A 16 -3.86 1.53 14.78
C TRP A 16 -2.78 0.92 15.67
N THR A 17 -2.91 1.04 16.99
CA THR A 17 -2.00 0.46 17.98
C THR A 17 -1.98 -1.06 17.91
N LYS A 18 -3.11 -1.70 17.55
CA LYS A 18 -3.18 -3.14 17.33
C LYS A 18 -2.73 -3.53 15.93
N LEU A 19 -3.00 -2.69 14.92
CA LEU A 19 -2.58 -2.91 13.53
C LEU A 19 -1.06 -2.89 13.37
N LYS A 20 -0.37 -1.96 14.05
CA LYS A 20 1.09 -1.75 13.96
C LYS A 20 1.60 -1.70 12.51
N PRO A 21 1.13 -0.73 11.70
CA PRO A 21 1.59 -0.62 10.33
C PRO A 21 3.08 -0.26 10.28
N GLU A 22 3.82 -0.90 9.39
CA GLU A 22 5.24 -0.62 9.16
C GLU A 22 5.42 0.15 7.86
N LEU A 23 6.12 1.29 7.91
CA LEU A 23 6.50 2.05 6.73
C LEU A 23 8.01 1.90 6.51
N ALA A 24 8.40 1.47 5.31
CA ALA A 24 9.79 1.34 4.92
C ALA A 24 10.07 2.09 3.62
N VAL A 25 11.26 2.67 3.51
CA VAL A 25 11.75 3.26 2.26
C VAL A 25 12.69 2.26 1.60
N ILE A 26 12.55 2.04 0.29
CA ILE A 26 13.46 1.19 -0.51
C ILE A 26 14.23 2.08 -1.50
N GLU A 27 15.51 1.76 -1.74
CA GLU A 27 16.40 2.60 -2.57
C GLU A 27 16.16 2.48 -4.08
N ASP A 28 15.17 1.68 -4.51
CA ASP A 28 14.85 1.50 -5.91
C ASP A 28 14.05 2.69 -6.47
N LEU A 29 14.71 3.55 -7.26
CA LEU A 29 14.16 4.79 -7.80
C LEU A 29 13.11 4.58 -8.91
N GLY A 30 12.95 3.34 -9.41
CA GLY A 30 12.03 2.99 -10.51
C GLY A 30 10.81 2.19 -10.07
N ALA A 31 10.87 1.54 -8.92
CA ALA A 31 9.82 0.66 -8.44
C ALA A 31 8.50 1.40 -8.14
N TYR A 32 7.44 0.61 -8.05
CA TYR A 32 6.15 1.02 -7.52
C TYR A 32 6.07 0.72 -6.01
N PRO A 33 5.21 1.42 -5.26
CA PRO A 33 4.97 1.09 -3.85
C PRO A 33 4.49 -0.34 -3.69
N ILE A 34 4.96 -1.03 -2.65
CA ILE A 34 4.67 -2.44 -2.39
C ILE A 34 3.97 -2.57 -1.04
N GLY A 35 2.76 -3.12 -1.04
CA GLY A 35 2.03 -3.52 0.16
C GLY A 35 2.27 -4.99 0.48
N ARG A 36 2.66 -5.30 1.72
CA ARG A 36 2.72 -6.67 2.26
C ARG A 36 1.71 -6.83 3.38
N THR A 37 0.56 -7.41 3.03
CA THR A 37 -0.61 -7.58 3.90
C THR A 37 -0.33 -8.44 5.13
N CYS A 38 0.51 -9.48 5.01
CA CYS A 38 0.89 -10.35 6.13
C CYS A 38 1.56 -9.62 7.30
N PHE A 39 2.17 -8.45 7.03
CA PHE A 39 2.96 -7.69 8.01
C PHE A 39 2.45 -6.26 8.19
N ASN A 40 1.30 -5.90 7.61
CA ASN A 40 0.83 -4.51 7.58
C ASN A 40 1.90 -3.52 7.10
N LYS A 41 2.75 -3.94 6.14
CA LYS A 41 3.93 -3.20 5.72
C LYS A 41 3.71 -2.52 4.38
N LEU A 42 3.99 -1.22 4.33
CA LEU A 42 4.03 -0.42 3.11
C LEU A 42 5.49 -0.03 2.82
N SER A 43 6.02 -0.52 1.70
CA SER A 43 7.36 -0.17 1.22
C SER A 43 7.24 0.87 0.10
N ILE A 44 7.83 2.05 0.33
CA ILE A 44 7.79 3.19 -0.58
C ILE A 44 9.15 3.31 -1.28
N PRO A 45 9.20 3.33 -2.61
CA PRO A 45 10.43 3.60 -3.34
C PRO A 45 10.95 5.00 -3.04
N ARG A 46 12.27 5.19 -3.15
CA ARG A 46 12.84 6.52 -3.12
C ARG A 46 12.37 7.24 -4.38
N ASN A 47 11.67 8.36 -4.21
CA ASN A 47 11.17 9.17 -5.31
C ASN A 47 11.87 10.52 -5.31
N ASN A 48 12.00 11.13 -6.49
CA ASN A 48 12.63 12.44 -6.62
C ASN A 48 11.72 13.59 -6.16
N SER A 49 10.40 13.36 -6.17
CA SER A 49 9.38 14.35 -5.80
C SER A 49 8.17 13.72 -5.11
N LEU A 50 7.53 14.48 -4.21
CA LEU A 50 6.27 14.08 -3.57
C LEU A 50 5.16 13.78 -4.58
N GLN A 51 5.10 14.55 -5.66
CA GLN A 51 4.09 14.41 -6.71
C GLN A 51 4.21 13.05 -7.42
N GLU A 52 5.44 12.65 -7.75
CA GLU A 52 5.71 11.33 -8.36
C GLU A 52 5.33 10.19 -7.41
N LEU A 53 5.64 10.32 -6.13
CA LEU A 53 5.23 9.35 -5.13
C LEU A 53 3.70 9.23 -5.06
N GLU A 54 2.99 10.37 -5.02
CA GLU A 54 1.54 10.39 -4.95
C GLU A 54 0.88 9.75 -6.18
N GLU A 55 1.39 10.04 -7.38
CA GLU A 55 0.89 9.44 -8.63
C GLU A 55 1.12 7.93 -8.66
N LYS A 56 2.34 7.47 -8.34
CA LYS A 56 2.64 6.03 -8.26
C LYS A 56 1.77 5.33 -7.23
N LEU A 57 1.52 5.98 -6.08
CA LEU A 57 0.71 5.43 -5.01
C LEU A 57 -0.77 5.33 -5.40
N LYS A 58 -1.33 6.37 -6.03
CA LYS A 58 -2.71 6.34 -6.57
C LYS A 58 -2.84 5.25 -7.63
N LEU A 59 -1.86 5.11 -8.53
CA LEU A 59 -1.87 4.10 -9.58
C LEU A 59 -1.93 2.68 -9.00
N VAL A 60 -1.05 2.33 -8.06
CA VAL A 60 -1.04 0.98 -7.48
C VAL A 60 -2.30 0.66 -6.69
N ILE A 61 -2.86 1.65 -5.98
CA ILE A 61 -4.11 1.48 -5.22
C ILE A 61 -5.26 1.21 -6.19
N SER A 62 -5.44 2.06 -7.21
CA SER A 62 -6.50 1.90 -8.21
C SER A 62 -6.39 0.56 -8.94
N ASN A 63 -5.19 0.16 -9.36
CA ASN A 63 -4.98 -1.12 -10.05
C ASN A 63 -5.24 -2.33 -9.15
N SER A 64 -4.87 -2.27 -7.87
CA SER A 64 -5.14 -3.36 -6.92
C SER A 64 -6.65 -3.54 -6.66
N GLU A 65 -7.39 -2.44 -6.59
CA GLU A 65 -8.86 -2.48 -6.43
C GLU A 65 -9.55 -3.03 -7.68
N ILE A 66 -9.02 -2.76 -8.88
CA ILE A 66 -9.54 -3.31 -10.14
C ILE A 66 -9.26 -4.81 -10.23
N ALA A 67 -8.05 -5.27 -9.89
CA ALA A 67 -7.71 -6.69 -9.92
C ALA A 67 -8.65 -7.55 -9.05
N GLU A 68 -9.06 -7.05 -7.87
CA GLU A 68 -10.06 -7.72 -7.01
C GLU A 68 -11.48 -7.76 -7.60
N ARG A 69 -11.83 -6.84 -8.50
CA ARG A 69 -13.15 -6.85 -9.15
C ARG A 69 -13.18 -7.93 -10.22
N ILE A 70 -12.09 -8.12 -10.96
CA ILE A 70 -11.98 -9.13 -12.01
C ILE A 70 -11.91 -10.55 -11.41
N ASP A 71 -11.28 -10.74 -10.24
CA ASP A 71 -11.27 -12.03 -9.54
C ASP A 71 -12.65 -12.46 -8.99
N ARG A 72 -13.62 -11.54 -8.94
CA ARG A 72 -14.98 -11.80 -8.44
C ARG A 72 -16.05 -11.96 -9.52
N GLU A 73 -15.66 -11.95 -10.79
CA GLU A 73 -16.50 -12.25 -11.96
C GLU A 73 -16.17 -13.63 -12.53
#